data_AF-A0A1V5RBX6-F1
#
_entry.id   AF-A0A1V5RBX6-F1
#
_cell.length_a   1.000
_cell.length_b   1.000
_cell.length_c   1.000
_cell.angle_alpha   90.00
_cell.angle_beta   90.00
_cell.angle_gamma   90.00
#
_symmetry.space_group_name_H-M   'P 1'
#
loop_
_entity.id
_entity.type
_entity.pdbx_description
1 polymer ?
#
loop_
_entity_poly.entity_id
_entity_poly.type
_entity_poly.pdbx_seq_one_letter_code
_entity_poly.pdbx_strand_id
1 'polypeptide(L)'
;MLEDVGIPVRLLTSEWRVYLDALEGCNRPAQADATRSPAECSYNLYRMGWVMDYPDAASMLATFRPGSRFQYTGWESAEYAELLDRALAEPDDALRADLYAQAERVILQDAVIVPLQYYDRTVLVKSGVRFDYPPFGPPSLQYWARGQD
;
A
#
# COMPACT_ATOMS: atom_id res chain seq x y z
N MET A 1 -15.33 -17.13 3.93
CA MET A 1 -14.08 -16.49 3.47
C MET A 1 -12.97 -16.95 4.42
N LEU A 2 -11.92 -17.66 3.95
CA LEU A 2 -10.96 -18.49 4.73
C LEU A 2 -11.58 -19.60 5.60
N GLU A 3 -12.53 -19.30 6.48
CA GLU A 3 -13.21 -20.31 7.31
C GLU A 3 -13.98 -21.34 6.45
N ASP A 4 -14.57 -20.90 5.33
CA ASP A 4 -15.27 -21.76 4.36
C ASP A 4 -14.34 -22.82 3.74
N VAL A 5 -13.02 -22.60 3.76
CA VAL A 5 -12.01 -23.57 3.31
C VAL A 5 -11.26 -24.23 4.47
N GLY A 6 -11.82 -24.14 5.69
CA GLY A 6 -11.32 -24.82 6.88
C GLY A 6 -10.15 -24.13 7.58
N ILE A 7 -9.86 -22.87 7.24
CA ILE A 7 -8.80 -22.09 7.90
C ILE A 7 -9.45 -21.26 9.03
N PRO A 8 -9.19 -21.57 10.32
CA PRO A 8 -9.76 -20.82 11.42
C PRO A 8 -9.17 -19.40 11.46
N VAL A 9 -10.03 -18.39 11.61
CA VAL A 9 -9.62 -16.99 11.64
C VAL A 9 -10.01 -16.36 12.98
N ARG A 10 -9.10 -15.57 13.54
CA ARG A 10 -9.40 -14.68 14.66
C ARG A 10 -9.10 -13.24 14.24
N LEU A 11 -10.12 -12.38 14.28
CA LEU A 11 -9.93 -10.96 14.06
C LEU A 11 -9.34 -10.31 15.32
N LEU A 12 -8.24 -9.59 15.15
CA LEU A 12 -7.67 -8.72 16.19
C LEU A 12 -7.95 -7.27 15.77
N THR A 13 -8.50 -6.49 16.68
CA THR A 13 -8.74 -5.06 16.47
C THR A 13 -8.05 -4.29 17.58
N SER A 14 -7.30 -3.26 17.19
CA SER A 14 -6.46 -2.47 18.08
C SER A 14 -6.57 -1.00 17.72
N GLU A 15 -6.22 -0.13 18.66
CA GLU A 15 -5.94 1.28 18.36
C GLU A 15 -4.77 1.37 17.35
N TRP A 16 -4.76 2.41 16.51
CA TRP A 16 -3.83 2.53 15.38
C TRP A 16 -2.35 2.47 15.80
N ARG A 17 -1.97 3.13 16.91
CA ARG A 17 -0.59 3.07 17.40
C ARG A 17 -0.22 1.65 17.79
N VAL A 18 -1.07 0.98 18.56
CA VAL A 18 -0.85 -0.40 19.00
C VAL A 18 -0.75 -1.35 17.81
N TYR A 19 -1.55 -1.13 16.78
CA TYR A 19 -1.49 -1.89 15.52
C TYR A 19 -0.15 -1.68 14.81
N LEU A 20 0.29 -0.44 14.62
CA LEU A 20 1.58 -0.14 13.99
C LEU A 20 2.75 -0.68 14.78
N ASP A 21 2.75 -0.53 16.11
CA ASP A 21 3.81 -1.06 16.98
C ASP A 21 3.91 -2.59 16.87
N ALA A 22 2.79 -3.30 16.70
CA ALA A 22 2.79 -4.75 16.46
C ALA A 22 3.38 -5.11 15.09
N LEU A 23 3.06 -4.34 14.04
CA LEU A 23 3.63 -4.55 12.71
C LEU A 23 5.14 -4.24 12.68
N GLU A 24 5.55 -3.15 13.30
CA GLU A 24 6.95 -2.74 13.41
C GLU A 24 7.74 -3.70 14.28
N GLY A 25 7.23 -4.11 15.43
CA GLY A 25 7.91 -5.04 16.33
C GLY A 25 8.20 -6.40 15.68
N CYS A 26 7.29 -6.89 14.83
CA CYS A 26 7.46 -8.12 14.07
C CYS A 26 8.48 -7.99 12.92
N ASN A 27 8.43 -6.90 12.14
CA ASN A 27 9.21 -6.77 10.90
C ASN A 27 10.50 -5.94 11.04
N ARG A 28 10.60 -5.12 12.09
CA ARG A 28 11.71 -4.21 12.41
C ARG A 28 11.95 -4.20 13.92
N PRO A 29 12.35 -5.33 14.51
CA PRO A 29 12.63 -5.38 15.94
C PRO A 29 13.72 -4.35 16.29
N ALA A 30 13.56 -3.66 17.42
CA ALA A 30 14.49 -2.63 17.85
C ALA A 30 15.90 -3.17 18.21
N GLN A 31 16.05 -4.50 18.28
CA GLN A 31 17.29 -5.20 18.61
C GLN A 31 17.79 -5.99 17.39
N ALA A 32 19.07 -5.79 17.06
CA ALA A 32 19.71 -6.35 15.85
C ALA A 32 19.90 -7.89 15.88
N ASP A 33 19.69 -8.52 17.04
CA ASP A 33 19.86 -9.96 17.29
C ASP A 33 18.54 -10.71 17.53
N ALA A 34 17.38 -10.04 17.40
CA ALA A 34 16.08 -10.70 17.47
C ALA A 34 15.96 -11.79 16.40
N THR A 35 15.62 -13.00 16.82
CA THR A 35 15.56 -14.18 15.96
C THR A 35 14.43 -14.01 14.95
N ARG A 36 14.75 -14.10 13.66
CA ARG A 36 13.81 -13.93 12.54
C ARG A 36 12.95 -15.18 12.41
N SER A 37 11.76 -15.16 12.95
CA SER A 37 10.71 -16.07 12.47
C SER A 37 9.40 -15.32 12.36
N PRO A 38 8.80 -15.22 11.16
CA PRO A 38 7.41 -14.78 11.02
C PRO A 38 6.44 -15.56 11.93
N ALA A 39 6.80 -16.77 12.35
CA ALA A 39 6.03 -17.57 13.30
C ALA A 39 6.01 -17.01 14.74
N GLU A 40 6.88 -16.06 15.07
CA GLU A 40 6.90 -15.39 16.38
C GLU A 40 6.03 -14.14 16.42
N CYS A 41 5.52 -13.70 15.26
CA CYS A 41 4.63 -12.56 15.19
C CYS A 41 3.27 -12.91 15.80
N SER A 42 2.66 -11.93 16.48
CA SER A 42 1.34 -12.10 17.12
C SER A 42 0.18 -12.19 16.11
N TYR A 43 0.48 -12.13 14.82
CA TYR A 43 -0.46 -12.16 13.70
C TYR A 43 0.16 -12.91 12.52
N ASN A 44 -0.70 -13.49 11.69
CA ASN A 44 -0.29 -14.17 10.44
C ASN A 44 -0.64 -13.34 9.19
N LEU A 45 -1.61 -12.43 9.32
CA LEU A 45 -2.12 -11.56 8.27
C LEU A 45 -2.46 -10.21 8.89
N TYR A 46 -2.25 -9.13 8.14
CA TYR A 46 -2.67 -7.79 8.53
C TYR A 46 -3.40 -7.12 7.37
N ARG A 47 -4.33 -6.20 7.69
CA ARG A 47 -5.09 -5.45 6.70
C ARG A 47 -4.63 -4.00 6.70
N MET A 48 -4.05 -3.58 5.57
CA MET A 48 -3.59 -2.21 5.34
C MET A 48 -4.13 -1.72 4.00
N GLY A 49 -4.13 -0.41 3.80
CA GLY A 49 -4.27 0.19 2.49
C GLY A 49 -3.25 1.30 2.30
N TRP A 50 -3.01 1.64 1.05
CA TRP A 50 -2.16 2.75 0.65
C TRP A 50 -2.92 3.65 -0.31
N VAL A 51 -2.64 4.94 -0.27
CA VAL A 51 -3.13 5.93 -1.24
C VAL A 51 -1.90 6.62 -1.79
N MET A 52 -1.88 6.87 -3.10
CA MET A 52 -0.74 7.51 -3.76
C MET A 52 -0.47 8.91 -3.17
N ASP A 53 0.79 9.18 -2.88
CA ASP A 53 1.30 10.50 -2.51
C ASP A 53 1.48 11.40 -3.74
N TYR A 54 1.75 10.80 -4.90
CA TYR A 54 1.96 11.46 -6.19
C TYR A 54 1.49 10.55 -7.35
N PRO A 55 1.15 11.11 -8.54
CA PRO A 55 0.48 10.38 -9.62
C PRO A 55 1.43 9.50 -10.44
N ASP A 56 2.19 8.62 -9.79
CA ASP A 56 3.06 7.64 -10.44
C ASP A 56 2.99 6.31 -9.69
N ALA A 57 3.07 5.19 -10.42
CA ALA A 57 2.97 3.84 -9.86
C ALA A 57 4.04 3.55 -8.80
N ALA A 58 5.21 4.22 -8.85
CA ALA A 58 6.22 4.16 -7.80
C ALA A 58 5.66 4.51 -6.42
N SER A 59 4.66 5.38 -6.32
CA SER A 59 4.06 5.75 -5.04
C SER A 59 3.43 4.56 -4.31
N MET A 60 2.91 3.56 -5.05
CA MET A 60 2.43 2.31 -4.48
C MET A 60 3.53 1.26 -4.41
N LEU A 61 4.25 1.03 -5.51
CA LEU A 61 5.22 -0.07 -5.62
C LEU A 61 6.42 0.10 -4.68
N ALA A 62 6.86 1.33 -4.40
CA ALA A 62 7.96 1.58 -3.46
C ALA A 62 7.64 1.16 -2.01
N THR A 63 6.36 0.97 -1.65
CA THR A 63 5.98 0.45 -0.33
C THR A 63 6.41 -1.01 -0.12
N PHE A 64 6.64 -1.76 -1.21
CA PHE A 64 7.10 -3.14 -1.19
C PHE A 64 8.60 -3.31 -1.47
N ARG A 65 9.32 -2.22 -1.70
CA ARG A 65 10.76 -2.28 -1.90
C ARG A 65 11.46 -2.76 -0.60
N PRO A 66 12.43 -3.68 -0.70
CA PRO A 66 13.40 -3.97 0.37
C PRO A 66 13.89 -2.73 1.11
N GLY A 67 13.82 -2.76 2.44
CA GLY A 67 14.22 -1.63 3.31
C GLY A 67 13.21 -0.48 3.41
N SER A 68 12.06 -0.54 2.71
CA SER A 68 11.02 0.48 2.85
C SER A 68 10.42 0.48 4.26
N ARG A 69 10.26 1.67 4.86
CA ARG A 69 9.63 1.86 6.17
C ARG A 69 8.13 1.52 6.20
N PHE A 70 7.54 1.32 5.04
CA PHE A 70 6.13 0.96 4.89
C PHE A 70 5.94 -0.52 4.56
N GLN A 71 7.04 -1.29 4.55
CA GLN A 71 7.00 -2.72 4.27
C GLN A 71 6.92 -3.55 5.55
N TYR A 72 5.80 -4.23 5.76
CA TYR A 72 5.50 -5.00 6.98
C TYR A 72 5.27 -6.49 6.71
N THR A 73 5.67 -7.01 5.54
CA THR A 73 5.62 -8.45 5.23
C THR A 73 6.96 -9.14 5.49
N GLY A 74 8.05 -8.37 5.65
CA GLY A 74 9.41 -8.91 5.70
C GLY A 74 9.88 -9.55 4.39
N TRP A 75 9.08 -9.42 3.31
CA TRP A 75 9.41 -9.94 1.99
C TRP A 75 10.58 -9.19 1.37
N GLU A 76 11.47 -9.93 0.74
CA GLU A 76 12.69 -9.47 0.12
C GLU A 76 12.78 -10.09 -1.27
N SER A 77 12.92 -9.26 -2.31
CA SER A 77 13.09 -9.71 -3.69
C SER A 77 14.07 -8.82 -4.43
N ALA A 78 15.19 -9.42 -4.86
CA ALA A 78 16.22 -8.73 -5.63
C ALA A 78 15.72 -8.35 -7.02
N GLU A 79 14.96 -9.23 -7.67
CA GLU A 79 14.32 -8.97 -8.97
C GLU A 79 13.38 -7.77 -8.89
N TYR A 80 12.53 -7.73 -7.86
CA TYR A 80 11.62 -6.60 -7.64
C TYR A 80 12.36 -5.29 -7.45
N ALA A 81 13.41 -5.28 -6.63
CA ALA A 81 14.23 -4.11 -6.40
C ALA A 81 14.90 -3.61 -7.70
N GLU A 82 15.45 -4.52 -8.51
CA GLU A 82 16.07 -4.19 -9.79
C GLU A 82 15.07 -3.58 -10.79
N LEU A 83 13.87 -4.15 -10.89
CA LEU A 83 12.81 -3.61 -11.76
C LEU A 83 12.43 -2.18 -11.35
N LEU A 84 12.31 -1.90 -10.05
CA LEU A 84 12.03 -0.55 -9.56
C LEU A 84 13.18 0.41 -9.84
N ASP A 85 14.44 0.00 -9.65
CA ASP A 85 15.59 0.86 -9.92
C ASP A 85 15.71 1.20 -11.41
N ARG A 86 15.44 0.23 -12.30
CA ARG A 86 15.37 0.47 -13.74
C ARG A 86 14.23 1.41 -14.10
N ALA A 87 13.03 1.21 -13.53
CA ALA A 87 11.89 2.07 -13.79
C ALA A 87 12.15 3.52 -13.35
N LEU A 88 12.81 3.73 -12.21
CA LEU A 88 13.19 5.07 -11.72
C LEU A 88 14.20 5.79 -12.62
N ALA A 89 15.04 5.04 -13.34
CA ALA A 89 16.03 5.58 -14.27
C ALA A 89 15.51 5.71 -15.72
N GLU A 90 14.31 5.23 -16.02
CA GLU A 90 13.77 5.15 -17.38
C GLU A 90 13.02 6.44 -17.78
N PRO A 91 13.52 7.21 -18.77
CA PRO A 91 12.85 8.42 -19.24
C PRO A 91 11.65 8.17 -20.16
N ASP A 92 11.57 7.02 -20.84
CA ASP A 92 10.41 6.70 -21.68
C ASP A 92 9.24 6.19 -20.84
N ASP A 93 8.11 6.89 -20.91
CA ASP A 93 6.94 6.58 -20.08
C ASP A 93 6.35 5.19 -20.35
N ALA A 94 6.40 4.71 -21.60
CA ALA A 94 5.85 3.41 -21.96
C ALA A 94 6.73 2.27 -21.45
N LEU A 95 8.05 2.41 -21.58
CA LEU A 95 9.03 1.47 -21.02
C LEU A 95 8.99 1.49 -19.48
N ARG A 96 8.89 2.66 -18.86
CA ARG A 96 8.73 2.78 -17.40
C ARG A 96 7.47 2.08 -16.90
N ALA A 97 6.35 2.24 -17.60
CA ALA A 97 5.10 1.56 -17.26
C ALA A 97 5.21 0.03 -17.39
N ASP A 98 5.91 -0.49 -18.42
CA ASP A 98 6.13 -1.93 -18.56
C ASP A 98 7.01 -2.49 -17.44
N LEU A 99 8.05 -1.76 -17.01
CA LEU A 99 8.89 -2.15 -15.88
C LEU A 99 8.09 -2.20 -14.57
N TYR A 100 7.19 -1.25 -14.33
CA TYR A 100 6.27 -1.30 -13.19
C TYR A 100 5.30 -2.48 -13.28
N ALA A 101 4.76 -2.79 -14.46
CA ALA A 101 3.90 -3.95 -14.65
C ALA A 101 4.64 -5.29 -14.46
N GLN A 102 5.94 -5.34 -14.75
CA GLN A 102 6.80 -6.47 -14.39
C GLN A 102 6.96 -6.58 -12.87
N ALA A 103 7.24 -5.47 -12.18
CA ALA A 103 7.38 -5.44 -10.73
C ALA A 103 6.09 -5.87 -10.00
N GLU A 104 4.93 -5.37 -10.45
CA GLU A 104 3.63 -5.78 -9.92
C GLU A 104 3.39 -7.29 -10.06
N ARG A 105 3.76 -7.87 -11.20
CA ARG A 105 3.64 -9.33 -11.42
C ARG A 105 4.45 -10.13 -10.41
N VAL A 106 5.65 -9.68 -10.03
CA VAL A 106 6.47 -10.35 -9.01
C VAL A 106 5.73 -10.39 -7.67
N ILE A 107 5.18 -9.26 -7.20
CA ILE A 107 4.39 -9.19 -5.96
C ILE A 107 3.20 -10.18 -5.98
N LEU A 108 2.50 -10.24 -7.11
CA LEU A 108 1.31 -11.08 -7.26
C LEU A 108 1.66 -12.57 -7.35
N GLN A 109 2.75 -12.92 -8.04
CA GLN A 109 3.24 -14.30 -8.16
C GLN A 109 3.73 -14.84 -6.81
N ASP A 110 4.41 -14.01 -6.03
CA ASP A 110 4.87 -14.35 -4.68
C ASP A 110 3.74 -14.30 -3.64
N ALA A 111 2.54 -13.87 -4.03
CA ALA A 111 1.36 -13.72 -3.18
C ALA A 111 1.63 -12.85 -1.92
N VAL A 112 2.49 -11.82 -2.06
CA VAL A 112 2.87 -10.92 -0.97
C VAL A 112 1.67 -10.15 -0.42
N ILE A 113 0.70 -9.86 -1.29
CA ILE A 113 -0.57 -9.20 -0.95
C ILE A 113 -1.75 -9.92 -1.56
N VAL A 114 -2.91 -9.73 -0.94
CA VAL A 114 -4.23 -10.06 -1.51
C VAL A 114 -5.00 -8.76 -1.71
N PRO A 115 -5.08 -8.22 -2.94
CA PRO A 115 -5.86 -7.01 -3.21
C PRO A 115 -7.35 -7.24 -2.90
N LEU A 116 -7.95 -6.35 -2.13
CA LEU A 116 -9.36 -6.48 -1.72
C LEU A 116 -10.30 -5.53 -2.47
N GLN A 117 -9.94 -4.25 -2.55
CA GLN A 117 -10.75 -3.21 -3.18
C GLN A 117 -9.92 -1.95 -3.43
N TYR A 118 -10.39 -1.13 -4.37
CA TYR A 118 -10.01 0.27 -4.45
C TYR A 118 -10.93 1.11 -3.56
N TYR A 119 -10.38 2.15 -2.93
CA TYR A 119 -11.19 3.07 -2.14
C TYR A 119 -12.12 3.88 -3.06
N ASP A 120 -13.37 4.01 -2.66
CA ASP A 120 -14.33 4.95 -3.23
C ASP A 120 -14.64 6.06 -2.21
N ARG A 121 -15.17 7.20 -2.68
CA ARG A 121 -15.51 8.34 -1.83
C ARG A 121 -16.88 8.88 -2.16
N THR A 122 -17.75 8.89 -1.15
CA THR A 122 -19.00 9.63 -1.19
C THR A 122 -18.79 11.00 -0.52
N VAL A 123 -19.13 12.08 -1.22
CA VAL A 123 -19.00 13.46 -0.70
C VAL A 123 -20.35 14.17 -0.73
N LEU A 124 -20.62 14.97 0.31
CA LEU A 124 -21.78 15.87 0.36
C LEU A 124 -21.34 17.27 -0.07
N VAL A 125 -21.91 17.78 -1.15
CA VAL A 125 -21.63 19.12 -1.68
C VAL A 125 -22.89 19.98 -1.56
N LYS A 126 -22.76 21.18 -1.01
CA LYS A 126 -23.86 22.15 -0.91
C LYS A 126 -24.30 22.60 -2.31
N SER A 127 -25.61 22.72 -2.53
CA SER A 127 -26.16 23.27 -3.78
C SER A 127 -25.53 24.63 -4.12
N GLY A 128 -25.16 24.82 -5.40
CA GLY A 128 -24.49 26.03 -5.87
C GLY A 128 -22.99 26.09 -5.56
N VAL A 129 -22.36 25.01 -5.10
CA VAL A 129 -20.89 24.90 -5.00
C VAL A 129 -20.38 23.98 -6.10
N ARG A 130 -19.43 24.47 -6.89
CA ARG A 130 -18.61 23.66 -7.79
C ARG A 130 -17.37 23.20 -7.04
N PHE A 131 -17.05 21.93 -7.24
CA PHE A 131 -16.01 21.19 -6.53
C PHE A 131 -15.18 20.39 -7.54
N ASP A 132 -13.89 20.17 -7.25
CA ASP A 132 -13.00 19.32 -8.04
C ASP A 132 -12.84 17.94 -7.39
N TYR A 133 -12.88 16.88 -8.21
CA TYR A 133 -12.74 15.50 -7.75
C TYR A 133 -11.38 14.95 -8.21
N PRO A 134 -10.32 15.06 -7.39
CA PRO A 134 -9.03 14.53 -7.78
C PRO A 134 -9.06 13.00 -7.76
N PRO A 135 -8.27 12.32 -8.61
CA PRO A 135 -8.23 10.86 -8.68
C PRO A 135 -7.74 10.22 -7.37
N PHE A 136 -7.00 10.95 -6.55
CA PHE A 136 -6.57 10.55 -5.20
C PHE A 136 -6.29 11.80 -4.36
N GLY A 137 -6.10 11.62 -3.05
CA GLY A 137 -5.84 12.72 -2.13
C GLY A 137 -7.08 13.56 -1.81
N PRO A 138 -6.99 14.55 -0.90
CA PRO A 138 -8.11 15.42 -0.57
C PRO A 138 -8.40 16.41 -1.73
N PRO A 139 -9.68 16.78 -1.94
CA PRO A 139 -10.05 17.86 -2.85
C PRO A 139 -9.36 19.15 -2.47
N SER A 140 -8.80 19.86 -3.44
CA SER A 140 -8.17 21.15 -3.16
C SER A 140 -9.23 22.24 -3.03
N LEU A 141 -9.38 22.78 -1.81
CA LEU A 141 -10.33 23.86 -1.50
C LEU A 141 -10.16 25.09 -2.39
N GLN A 142 -8.94 25.32 -2.89
CA GLN A 142 -8.63 26.47 -3.74
C GLN A 142 -9.35 26.44 -5.10
N TYR A 143 -9.83 25.27 -5.54
CA TYR A 143 -10.58 25.12 -6.79
C TYR A 143 -12.09 25.13 -6.59
N TRP A 144 -12.55 25.36 -5.37
CA TRP A 144 -13.97 25.45 -5.08
C TRP A 144 -14.50 26.82 -5.49
N ALA A 145 -15.65 26.83 -6.15
CA ALA A 145 -16.27 28.05 -6.63
C ALA A 145 -17.77 28.03 -6.39
N ARG A 146 -18.40 29.20 -6.38
CA ARG A 146 -19.85 29.29 -6.48
C ARG A 146 -20.25 28.95 -7.93
N GLY A 147 -21.19 28.02 -8.09
CA GLY A 147 -21.84 27.77 -9.38
C GLY A 147 -22.52 29.05 -9.86
N GLN A 148 -22.50 29.30 -11.18
CA GLN A 148 -23.32 30.35 -11.76
C GLN A 148 -24.76 29.84 -11.79
N ASP A 149 -25.68 30.62 -11.23
CA ASP A 149 -27.12 30.38 -11.32
C ASP A 149 -27.61 30.55 -12.77
#